data_AF-A0A7X7MRH9-F1
#
_entry.id   AF-A0A7X7MRH9-F1
#
_cell.length_a   1.000
_cell.length_b   1.000
_cell.length_c   1.000
_cell.angle_alpha   90.00
_cell.angle_beta   90.00
_cell.angle_gamma   90.00
#
_symmetry.space_group_name_H-M   'P 1'
#
loop_
_entity.id
_entity.type
_entity.pdbx_description
1 polymer ?
#
loop_
_entity_poly.entity_id
_entity_poly.type
_entity_poly.pdbx_seq_one_letter_code
_entity_poly.pdbx_strand_id
1 'polypeptide(L)'
;MDKRRRDAFTLMEMMVVIGMLGVLMGVTFSGIGQARTRARVAKANAEVRELVNAILAYEAAEESLPITQGPVDATETALADLLGNSGGPVYLNVPVKGAFLDPWGKPYRFRIGLEQESGEEEKFSASVTFPNRHRNLRW
;
A
#
# COMPACT_ATOMS: atom_id res chain seq x y z
N MET A 1 -31.64 -5.36 -63.68
CA MET A 1 -30.93 -6.06 -62.58
C MET A 1 -29.65 -5.28 -62.30
N ASP A 2 -29.69 -4.35 -61.35
CA ASP A 2 -28.52 -3.52 -61.01
C ASP A 2 -27.48 -4.35 -60.26
N LYS A 3 -26.34 -4.53 -60.91
CA LYS A 3 -25.20 -5.27 -60.39
C LYS A 3 -24.46 -4.33 -59.42
N ARG A 4 -24.87 -4.36 -58.14
CA ARG A 4 -24.17 -3.62 -57.07
C ARG A 4 -22.68 -3.98 -57.12
N ARG A 5 -21.84 -3.03 -57.50
CA ARG A 5 -20.38 -3.17 -57.41
C ARG A 5 -20.06 -3.31 -55.92
N ARG A 6 -19.44 -4.43 -55.55
CA ARG A 6 -18.89 -4.63 -54.22
C ARG A 6 -17.47 -4.09 -54.29
N ASP A 7 -17.24 -2.98 -53.62
CA ASP A 7 -15.88 -2.46 -53.46
C ASP A 7 -15.11 -3.43 -52.57
N ALA A 8 -14.03 -3.98 -53.11
CA ALA A 8 -13.14 -4.88 -52.41
C ALA A 8 -11.97 -4.06 -51.87
N PHE A 9 -11.64 -4.24 -50.57
CA PHE A 9 -10.53 -3.55 -49.93
C PHE A 9 -9.20 -3.86 -50.62
N THR A 10 -8.39 -2.83 -50.82
CA THR A 10 -7.05 -2.98 -51.36
C THR A 10 -6.09 -3.48 -50.27
N LEU A 11 -5.07 -4.26 -50.66
CA LEU A 11 -4.01 -4.68 -49.74
C LEU A 11 -3.31 -3.47 -49.10
N MET A 12 -3.19 -2.37 -49.85
CA MET A 12 -2.60 -1.12 -49.37
C MET A 12 -3.42 -0.50 -48.24
N GLU A 13 -4.75 -0.48 -48.33
CA GLU A 13 -5.62 0.01 -47.25
C GLU A 13 -5.44 -0.80 -45.98
N MET A 14 -5.38 -2.13 -46.08
CA MET A 14 -5.14 -2.98 -44.91
C MET A 14 -3.73 -2.79 -44.34
N MET A 15 -2.72 -2.59 -45.18
CA MET A 15 -1.34 -2.37 -44.73
C MET A 15 -1.18 -1.05 -43.95
N VAL A 16 -1.81 0.03 -44.41
CA VAL A 16 -1.78 1.32 -43.71
C VAL A 16 -2.53 1.23 -42.38
N VAL A 17 -3.68 0.55 -42.35
CA VAL A 17 -4.48 0.39 -41.13
C VAL A 17 -3.72 -0.40 -40.06
N ILE A 18 -3.14 -1.55 -40.40
CA ILE A 18 -2.36 -2.33 -39.42
C ILE A 18 -1.08 -1.60 -39.00
N GLY A 19 -0.47 -0.82 -39.91
CA GLY A 19 0.68 0.03 -39.60
C GLY A 19 0.34 1.11 -38.56
N MET A 20 -0.78 1.82 -38.75
CA MET A 20 -1.24 2.84 -37.81
C MET A 20 -1.69 2.23 -36.47
N LEU A 21 -2.35 1.05 -36.49
CA LEU A 21 -2.69 0.30 -35.27
C LEU A 21 -1.45 -0.10 -34.48
N GLY A 22 -0.36 -0.53 -35.14
CA GLY A 22 0.90 -0.86 -34.48
C GLY A 22 1.53 0.32 -33.72
N VAL A 23 1.51 1.52 -34.33
CA VAL A 23 2.00 2.75 -33.70
C VAL A 23 1.15 3.13 -32.49
N LEU A 24 -0.19 3.10 -32.62
CA LEU A 24 -1.11 3.42 -31.52
C LEU A 24 -0.97 2.42 -30.35
N MET A 25 -0.81 1.14 -30.64
CA MET A 25 -0.56 0.12 -29.63
C MET A 25 0.77 0.36 -28.90
N GLY A 26 1.84 0.72 -29.63
CA GLY A 26 3.16 0.99 -29.04
C GLY A 26 3.15 2.10 -27.97
N VAL A 27 2.42 3.19 -28.21
CA VAL A 27 2.34 4.32 -27.26
C VAL A 27 1.53 3.95 -26.02
N THR A 28 0.46 3.16 -26.18
CA THR A 28 -0.53 2.86 -25.12
C THR A 28 0.06 2.06 -23.95
N PHE A 29 1.02 1.16 -24.19
CA PHE A 29 1.55 0.28 -23.12
C PHE A 29 2.53 0.96 -22.15
N SER A 30 3.13 2.10 -22.51
CA SER A 30 4.24 2.69 -21.74
C SER A 30 3.85 3.31 -20.38
N GLY A 31 2.57 3.65 -20.15
CA GLY A 31 2.14 4.41 -18.95
C GLY A 31 1.71 3.57 -17.73
N ILE A 32 1.40 2.29 -17.89
CA ILE A 32 0.70 1.50 -16.85
C ILE A 32 1.61 1.20 -15.65
N GLY A 33 2.91 0.99 -15.88
CA GLY A 33 3.86 0.63 -14.83
C GLY A 33 4.03 1.71 -13.77
N GLN A 34 4.18 2.98 -14.19
CA GLN A 34 4.39 4.10 -13.26
C GLN A 34 3.14 4.40 -12.43
N ALA A 35 1.97 4.37 -13.05
CA ALA A 35 0.69 4.57 -12.35
C ALA A 35 0.48 3.52 -11.25
N ARG A 36 0.78 2.24 -11.54
CA ARG A 36 0.68 1.15 -10.56
C ARG A 36 1.65 1.34 -9.38
N THR A 37 2.87 1.78 -9.63
CA THR A 37 3.85 2.05 -8.57
C THR A 37 3.40 3.21 -7.68
N ARG A 38 2.92 4.32 -8.27
CA ARG A 38 2.38 5.46 -7.50
C ARG A 38 1.18 5.04 -6.66
N ALA A 39 0.26 4.25 -7.21
CA ALA A 39 -0.89 3.71 -6.48
C ALA A 39 -0.46 2.83 -5.30
N ARG A 40 0.55 1.97 -5.47
CA ARG A 40 1.12 1.16 -4.37
C ARG A 40 1.69 2.04 -3.27
N VAL A 41 2.48 3.06 -3.60
CA VAL A 41 3.05 3.98 -2.60
C VAL A 41 1.96 4.76 -1.86
N ALA A 42 0.95 5.26 -2.58
CA ALA A 42 -0.17 5.97 -1.97
C ALA A 42 -0.96 5.07 -1.02
N LYS A 43 -1.24 3.84 -1.43
CA LYS A 43 -1.89 2.82 -0.60
C LYS A 43 -1.09 2.55 0.68
N ALA A 44 0.22 2.33 0.55
CA ALA A 44 1.08 2.06 1.69
C ALA A 44 1.07 3.22 2.70
N ASN A 45 1.15 4.47 2.22
CA ASN A 45 1.09 5.65 3.06
C ASN A 45 -0.24 5.79 3.82
N ALA A 46 -1.36 5.42 3.18
CA ALA A 46 -2.66 5.42 3.84
C ALA A 46 -2.73 4.36 4.94
N GLU A 47 -2.29 3.13 4.66
CA GLU A 47 -2.26 2.01 5.61
C GLU A 47 -1.40 2.31 6.85
N VAL A 48 -0.24 2.96 6.67
CA VAL A 48 0.60 3.35 7.82
C VAL A 48 -0.04 4.45 8.66
N ARG A 49 -0.71 5.43 8.04
CA ARG A 49 -1.45 6.45 8.79
C ARG A 49 -2.59 5.83 9.58
N GLU A 50 -3.27 4.85 9.01
CA GLU A 50 -4.32 4.10 9.70
C GLU A 50 -3.76 3.36 10.93
N LEU A 51 -2.61 2.69 10.78
CA LEU A 51 -1.95 2.03 11.90
C LEU A 51 -1.51 3.01 13.00
N VAL A 52 -0.92 4.14 12.63
CA VAL A 52 -0.53 5.19 13.59
C VAL A 52 -1.76 5.75 14.32
N ASN A 53 -2.83 6.06 13.58
CA ASN A 53 -4.06 6.55 14.18
C ASN A 53 -4.69 5.54 15.13
N ALA A 54 -4.65 4.25 14.79
CA ALA A 54 -5.14 3.19 15.68
C ALA A 54 -4.32 3.09 16.97
N ILE A 55 -2.99 3.20 16.88
CA ILE A 55 -2.11 3.21 18.06
C ILE A 55 -2.42 4.43 18.94
N LEU A 56 -2.55 5.62 18.35
CA LEU A 56 -2.89 6.84 19.08
C LEU A 56 -4.29 6.78 19.70
N ALA A 57 -5.26 6.20 18.99
CA ALA A 57 -6.62 6.03 19.51
C ALA A 57 -6.66 5.03 20.66
N TYR A 58 -5.88 3.95 20.57
CA TYR A 58 -5.72 3.01 21.68
C TYR A 58 -5.05 3.70 22.88
N GLU A 59 -3.95 4.43 22.68
CA GLU A 59 -3.27 5.19 23.75
C GLU A 59 -4.20 6.22 24.42
N ALA A 60 -5.07 6.86 23.65
CA ALA A 60 -6.02 7.84 24.19
C ALA A 60 -7.15 7.21 25.00
N ALA A 61 -7.47 5.95 24.76
CA ALA A 61 -8.61 5.25 25.38
C ALA A 61 -8.17 4.27 26.49
N GLU A 62 -7.00 3.65 26.34
CA GLU A 62 -6.42 2.69 27.25
C GLU A 62 -5.11 3.26 27.82
N GLU A 63 -4.94 3.18 29.14
CA GLU A 63 -3.80 3.82 29.83
C GLU A 63 -2.45 3.12 29.58
N SER A 64 -2.40 1.98 28.89
CA SER A 64 -1.14 1.28 28.63
C SER A 64 -1.15 0.46 27.34
N LEU A 65 -0.23 0.77 26.43
CA LEU A 65 0.22 -0.14 25.36
C LEU A 65 1.49 -0.87 25.80
N PRO A 66 1.61 -2.18 25.50
CA PRO A 66 2.85 -2.91 25.78
C PRO A 66 4.01 -2.29 24.98
N ILE A 67 5.03 -1.82 25.71
CA ILE A 67 6.27 -1.32 25.12
C ILE A 67 6.95 -2.45 24.36
N THR A 68 7.22 -2.21 23.08
CA THR A 68 7.96 -3.16 22.26
C THR A 68 9.46 -3.00 22.51
N GLN A 69 10.15 -4.12 22.74
CA GLN A 69 11.62 -4.15 22.93
C GLN A 69 12.40 -3.84 21.63
N GLY A 70 11.72 -3.78 20.50
CA GLY A 70 12.28 -3.52 19.18
C GLY A 70 11.19 -3.50 18.11
N PRO A 71 11.53 -3.35 16.82
CA PRO A 71 10.55 -3.40 15.74
C PRO A 71 9.86 -4.77 15.68
N VAL A 72 8.54 -4.79 15.79
CA VAL A 72 7.70 -5.99 15.73
C VAL A 72 6.92 -6.00 14.40
N ASP A 73 6.80 -7.17 13.79
CA ASP A 73 5.94 -7.35 12.61
C ASP A 73 4.47 -7.22 13.02
N ALA A 74 3.67 -6.54 12.19
CA ALA A 74 2.25 -6.28 12.37
C ALA A 74 1.43 -7.56 12.10
N THR A 75 1.66 -8.61 12.89
CA THR A 75 0.91 -9.86 12.85
C THR A 75 -0.44 -9.70 13.52
N GLU A 76 -1.37 -10.63 13.22
CA GLU A 76 -2.69 -10.66 13.86
C GLU A 76 -2.60 -10.74 15.39
N THR A 77 -1.60 -11.47 15.91
CA THR A 77 -1.33 -11.56 17.35
C THR A 77 -0.76 -10.26 17.92
N ALA A 78 0.16 -9.60 17.23
CA ALA A 78 0.76 -8.34 17.68
C ALA A 78 -0.23 -7.17 17.61
N LEU A 79 -1.23 -7.27 16.74
CA LEU A 79 -2.30 -6.29 16.58
C LEU A 79 -3.60 -6.68 17.30
N ALA A 80 -3.61 -7.77 18.08
CA ALA A 80 -4.84 -8.33 18.65
C ALA A 80 -5.66 -7.30 19.44
N ASP A 81 -4.98 -6.44 20.20
CA ASP A 81 -5.59 -5.37 20.99
C ASP A 81 -6.12 -4.22 20.13
N LEU A 82 -5.46 -3.91 19.01
CA LEU A 82 -5.92 -2.89 18.06
C LEU A 82 -7.10 -3.38 17.23
N LEU A 83 -7.15 -4.68 16.91
CA LEU A 83 -8.20 -5.31 16.12
C LEU A 83 -9.46 -5.64 16.96
N GLY A 84 -9.43 -5.43 18.28
CA GLY A 84 -10.50 -5.81 19.20
C GLY A 84 -10.68 -7.32 19.37
N ASN A 85 -9.70 -8.13 18.95
CA ASN A 85 -9.77 -9.59 19.05
C ASN A 85 -9.63 -10.09 20.51
N SER A 86 -9.14 -9.24 21.41
CA SER A 86 -9.10 -9.47 22.86
C SER A 86 -10.42 -9.12 23.57
N GLY A 87 -11.49 -8.78 22.83
CA GLY A 87 -12.80 -8.43 23.39
C GLY A 87 -12.97 -6.95 23.77
N GLY A 88 -11.96 -6.13 23.46
CA GLY A 88 -12.00 -4.67 23.61
C GLY A 88 -12.58 -3.96 22.38
N PRO A 89 -12.67 -2.61 22.43
CA PRO A 89 -13.03 -1.80 21.28
C PRO A 89 -12.06 -1.97 20.10
N VAL A 90 -12.57 -1.80 18.88
CA VAL A 90 -11.78 -1.92 17.64
C VAL A 90 -11.18 -0.57 17.28
N TYR A 91 -9.85 -0.47 17.32
CA TYR A 91 -9.10 0.74 16.96
C TYR A 91 -8.57 0.70 15.53
N LEU A 92 -8.38 -0.50 14.97
CA LEU A 92 -7.89 -0.74 13.62
C LEU A 92 -8.85 -1.69 12.88
N ASN A 93 -9.40 -1.25 11.75
CA ASN A 93 -10.30 -2.06 10.94
C ASN A 93 -9.65 -2.44 9.61
N VAL A 94 -8.69 -3.37 9.67
CA VAL A 94 -8.01 -3.87 8.48
C VAL A 94 -8.15 -5.38 8.36
N PRO A 95 -8.29 -5.93 7.14
CA PRO A 95 -8.34 -7.37 6.93
C PRO A 95 -6.94 -7.95 7.12
N VAL A 96 -6.66 -8.48 8.31
CA VAL A 96 -5.41 -9.19 8.61
C VAL A 96 -5.61 -10.68 8.32
N LYS A 97 -4.79 -11.25 7.44
CA LYS A 97 -4.67 -12.70 7.24
C LYS A 97 -3.25 -13.10 7.62
N GLY A 98 -3.03 -13.43 8.89
CA GLY A 98 -1.71 -13.70 9.47
C GLY A 98 -0.92 -12.42 9.79
N ALA A 99 -0.71 -11.54 8.81
CA ALA A 99 -0.06 -10.25 9.02
C ALA A 99 -0.63 -9.13 8.14
N PHE A 100 -0.48 -7.89 8.60
CA PHE A 100 -0.81 -6.70 7.83
C PHE A 100 0.33 -6.40 6.87
N LEU A 101 0.11 -6.68 5.59
CA LEU A 101 1.15 -6.65 4.55
C LEU A 101 1.12 -5.36 3.76
N ASP A 102 2.30 -4.86 3.43
CA ASP A 102 2.48 -3.77 2.48
C ASP A 102 2.10 -4.19 1.04
N PRO A 103 1.95 -3.25 0.10
CA PRO A 103 1.64 -3.54 -1.30
C PRO A 103 2.70 -4.36 -2.07
N TRP A 104 3.83 -4.68 -1.43
CA TRP A 104 4.91 -5.52 -1.94
C TRP A 104 5.00 -6.88 -1.22
N GLY A 105 4.08 -7.18 -0.28
CA GLY A 105 3.95 -8.46 0.40
C GLY A 105 4.82 -8.62 1.65
N LYS A 106 5.43 -7.54 2.18
CA LYS A 106 6.18 -7.59 3.44
C LYS A 106 5.31 -7.05 4.60
N PRO A 107 5.34 -7.67 5.79
CA PRO A 107 4.60 -7.15 6.95
C PRO A 107 5.04 -5.74 7.32
N TYR A 108 4.10 -4.87 7.66
CA TYR A 108 4.42 -3.62 8.33
C TYR A 108 5.16 -3.91 9.64
N ARG A 109 6.11 -3.03 10.00
CA ARG A 109 6.77 -3.10 11.30
C ARG A 109 6.45 -1.89 12.12
N PHE A 110 6.16 -2.09 13.39
CA PHE A 110 5.92 -1.00 14.32
C PHE A 110 6.80 -1.16 15.55
N ARG A 111 7.11 -0.04 16.17
CA ARG A 111 7.81 0.01 17.46
C ARG A 111 7.13 1.05 18.31
N ILE A 112 6.75 0.63 19.50
CA ILE A 112 6.24 1.41 20.59
C ILE A 112 7.34 1.47 21.66
N GLY A 113 7.76 2.66 22.06
CA GLY A 113 8.74 2.82 23.14
C GLY A 113 8.64 4.18 23.80
N LEU A 114 9.33 4.33 24.92
CA LEU A 114 9.47 5.61 25.59
C LEU A 114 10.68 6.35 24.97
N GLU A 115 10.46 7.57 24.54
CA GLU A 115 11.54 8.50 24.18
C GLU A 115 11.99 9.17 25.50
N GLN A 116 13.15 8.80 26.01
CA GLN A 116 13.70 9.42 27.21
C GLN A 116 14.38 10.73 26.82
N GLU A 117 13.63 11.84 26.85
CA GLU A 117 14.20 13.17 26.66
C GLU A 117 14.94 13.58 27.95
N SER A 118 16.11 14.22 27.82
CA SER A 118 17.10 14.53 28.87
C SER A 118 16.61 15.44 30.01
N GLY A 119 15.32 15.65 30.18
CA GLY A 119 14.70 16.46 31.22
C GLY A 119 13.19 16.24 31.29
N GLU A 120 12.81 15.21 32.06
CA GLU A 120 11.54 15.12 32.82
C GLU A 120 10.20 14.70 32.19
N GLU A 121 10.09 14.26 30.93
CA GLU A 121 8.85 13.58 30.48
C GLU A 121 9.12 12.27 29.72
N GLU A 122 8.60 11.16 30.26
CA GLU A 122 8.55 9.87 29.56
C GLU A 122 7.50 9.94 28.45
N LYS A 123 7.90 10.40 27.27
CA LYS A 123 6.99 10.52 26.14
C LYS A 123 6.85 9.18 25.42
N PHE A 124 5.62 8.74 25.24
CA PHE A 124 5.32 7.59 24.40
C PHE A 124 5.56 7.91 22.92
N SER A 125 6.33 7.05 22.25
CA SER A 125 6.75 7.20 20.85
C SER A 125 6.39 5.94 20.08
N ALA A 126 5.50 6.07 19.11
CA ALA A 126 5.12 5.01 18.19
C ALA A 126 5.63 5.32 16.78
N SER A 127 6.34 4.36 16.18
CA SER A 127 6.85 4.47 14.81
C SER A 127 6.42 3.27 13.99
N VAL A 128 5.99 3.50 12.75
CA VAL A 128 5.63 2.46 11.78
C VAL A 128 6.52 2.60 10.57
N THR A 129 7.17 1.51 10.16
CA THR A 129 8.13 1.47 9.06
C THR A 129 7.66 0.56 7.94
N PHE A 130 7.87 1.04 6.72
CA PHE A 130 7.77 0.26 5.48
C PHE A 130 9.05 -0.54 5.26
N PRO A 131 9.03 -1.88 5.36
CA PRO A 131 10.23 -2.68 5.14
C PRO A 131 10.82 -2.46 3.74
N ASN A 132 9.97 -2.13 2.76
CA ASN A 132 10.36 -2.03 1.37
C ASN A 132 10.70 -0.60 0.89
N ARG A 133 10.51 0.44 1.72
CA ARG A 133 10.86 1.83 1.35
C ARG A 133 12.36 2.05 1.18
N HIS A 134 13.19 1.26 1.88
CA HIS A 134 14.65 1.35 1.83
C HIS A 134 15.28 0.55 0.69
N ARG A 135 14.48 -0.17 -0.12
CA ARG A 135 15.00 -0.98 -1.24
C ARG A 135 15.27 -0.09 -2.46
N ASN A 136 16.30 0.75 -2.34
CA ASN A 136 17.00 1.48 -3.40
C ASN A 136 16.12 2.23 -4.42
N LEU A 137 15.83 3.49 -4.14
CA LEU A 137 15.56 4.47 -5.21
C LEU A 137 16.88 4.76 -5.93
N ARG A 138 17.27 3.88 -6.87
CA ARG A 138 18.27 4.23 -7.88
C ARG A 138 17.52 4.98 -8.98
N TRP A 139 17.76 6.28 -9.07
CA TRP A 139 17.43 7.10 -10.24
C TRP A 139 18.43 6.79 -11.36
#